data_AF-A0A9D9GP82-F1
#
_entry.id   AF-A0A9D9GP82-F1
#
_cell.length_a   1.000
_cell.length_b   1.000
_cell.length_c   1.000
_cell.angle_alpha   90.00
_cell.angle_beta   90.00
_cell.angle_gamma   90.00
#
_symmetry.space_group_name_H-M   'P 1'
#
loop_
_entity.id
_entity.type
_entity.pdbx_description
1 polymer ?
#
loop_
_entity_poly.entity_id
_entity_poly.type
_entity_poly.pdbx_seq_one_letter_code
_entity_poly.pdbx_strand_id
1 'polypeptide(L)'
;MAELIRIFYKIDSDETQLAINNIIETIIPVVWEVDGKLRILHPELKMKDSTLLLLYHSRNGLSEKKLVENLEHSNLSVYRRDILTKLHKKRFIEFNEKTKIAKISPKGRNYVENNLLKNLT
;
A
#
# COMPACT_ATOMS: atom_id res chain seq x y z
N MET A 1 -4.36 25.68 -17.77
CA MET A 1 -4.57 24.46 -16.95
C MET A 1 -6.06 24.19 -16.67
N ALA A 2 -6.97 24.37 -17.64
CA ALA A 2 -8.40 24.10 -17.48
C ALA A 2 -8.95 23.09 -18.50
N GLU A 3 -8.14 22.74 -19.52
CA GLU A 3 -8.58 21.94 -20.66
C GLU A 3 -8.50 20.43 -20.39
N LEU A 4 -7.53 19.97 -19.58
CA LEU A 4 -7.47 18.58 -19.12
C LEU A 4 -8.73 18.21 -18.30
N ILE A 5 -9.14 19.08 -17.37
CA ILE A 5 -10.27 18.81 -16.46
C ILE A 5 -11.58 18.61 -17.24
N ARG A 6 -11.78 19.34 -18.35
CA ARG A 6 -12.99 19.21 -19.18
C ARG A 6 -13.05 17.92 -20.00
N ILE A 7 -11.88 17.36 -20.36
CA ILE A 7 -11.81 16.07 -21.06
C ILE A 7 -12.09 14.92 -20.08
N PHE A 8 -11.61 15.02 -18.83
CA PHE A 8 -11.81 13.97 -17.82
C PHE A 8 -13.22 13.88 -17.24
N TYR A 9 -13.99 14.98 -17.24
CA TYR A 9 -15.34 14.98 -16.68
C TYR A 9 -16.45 14.63 -17.68
N LYS A 10 -16.11 14.28 -18.93
CA LYS A 10 -17.09 14.11 -20.01
C LYS A 10 -17.26 12.68 -20.52
N ILE A 11 -16.88 11.68 -19.74
CA ILE A 11 -17.14 10.27 -20.07
C ILE A 11 -17.80 9.61 -18.87
N ASP A 12 -19.12 9.75 -18.88
CA ASP A 12 -20.07 9.01 -18.07
C ASP A 12 -20.19 7.59 -18.68
N SER A 13 -19.33 6.68 -18.23
CA SER A 13 -19.58 5.24 -18.38
C SER A 13 -18.92 4.48 -17.23
N ASP A 14 -19.68 3.61 -16.58
CA ASP A 14 -19.22 2.78 -15.45
C ASP A 14 -17.94 1.97 -15.75
N GLU A 15 -17.69 1.65 -17.03
CA GLU A 15 -16.49 0.94 -17.48
C GLU A 15 -15.22 1.82 -17.45
N THR A 16 -15.35 3.13 -17.66
CA THR A 16 -14.23 4.07 -17.68
C THR A 16 -13.72 4.35 -16.26
N GLN A 17 -14.62 4.36 -15.26
CA GLN A 17 -14.24 4.55 -13.86
C GLN A 17 -13.37 3.39 -13.33
N LEU A 18 -13.64 2.16 -13.76
CA LEU A 18 -12.82 0.99 -13.41
C LEU A 18 -11.41 1.05 -14.02
N ALA A 19 -11.29 1.52 -15.27
CA ALA A 19 -10.00 1.71 -15.93
C ALA A 19 -9.20 2.88 -15.32
N ILE A 20 -9.88 3.97 -14.95
CA ILE A 20 -9.26 5.12 -14.28
C ILE A 20 -8.80 4.76 -12.86
N ASN A 21 -9.56 3.97 -12.11
CA ASN A 21 -9.14 3.47 -10.79
C ASN A 21 -7.87 2.61 -10.85
N ASN A 22 -7.56 1.98 -12.00
CA ASN A 22 -6.30 1.27 -12.21
C ASN A 22 -5.13 2.19 -12.61
N ILE A 23 -5.41 3.41 -13.08
CA ILE A 23 -4.39 4.38 -13.54
C ILE A 23 -4.04 5.38 -12.46
N ILE A 24 -4.94 5.71 -11.54
CA ILE A 24 -4.65 6.64 -10.43
C ILE A 24 -3.52 6.08 -9.58
N GLU A 25 -2.32 6.64 -9.74
CA GLU A 25 -1.29 6.60 -8.71
C GLU A 25 -1.92 7.20 -7.45
N THR A 26 -2.25 6.33 -6.49
CA THR A 26 -2.80 6.80 -5.22
C THR A 26 -1.66 7.49 -4.48
N ILE A 27 -1.60 8.82 -4.62
CA ILE A 27 -0.70 9.65 -3.83
C ILE A 27 -1.20 9.57 -2.39
N ILE A 28 -0.42 8.92 -1.53
CA ILE A 28 -0.69 8.82 -0.10
C ILE A 28 0.22 9.86 0.56
N PRO A 29 -0.28 10.99 1.08
CA PRO A 29 0.58 12.08 1.58
C PRO A 29 1.57 11.65 2.68
N VAL A 30 1.23 10.61 3.45
CA VAL A 30 2.10 10.06 4.50
C VAL A 30 3.22 9.15 3.96
N VAL A 31 3.18 8.76 2.69
CA VAL A 31 4.22 7.93 2.05
C VAL A 31 5.12 8.86 1.23
N TRP A 32 6.36 9.02 1.67
CA TRP A 32 7.37 9.80 0.97
C TRP A 32 8.34 8.86 0.24
N GLU A 33 8.53 9.09 -1.06
CA GLU A 33 9.60 8.44 -1.82
C GLU A 33 10.86 9.31 -1.82
N VAL A 34 11.97 8.75 -1.37
CA VAL A 34 13.31 9.38 -1.33
C VAL A 34 14.36 8.35 -1.71
N ASP A 35 15.18 8.66 -2.72
CA ASP A 35 16.26 7.80 -3.21
C ASP A 35 15.82 6.35 -3.51
N GLY A 36 14.64 6.16 -4.09
CA GLY A 36 14.08 4.84 -4.40
C GLY A 36 13.68 4.01 -3.15
N LYS A 37 13.54 4.67 -2.00
CA LYS A 37 13.01 4.13 -0.76
C LYS A 37 11.69 4.81 -0.43
N LEU A 38 10.80 4.04 0.18
CA LEU A 38 9.57 4.58 0.73
C LEU A 38 9.73 4.81 2.23
N ARG A 39 9.21 5.92 2.72
CA ARG A 39 9.22 6.30 4.14
C ARG A 39 7.80 6.67 4.56
N ILE A 40 7.44 6.28 5.78
CA ILE A 40 6.16 6.63 6.39
C ILE A 40 6.41 7.83 7.30
N LEU A 41 5.76 8.96 7.01
CA LEU A 41 5.95 10.23 7.73
C LEU A 41 5.20 10.30 9.06
N HIS A 42 4.46 9.26 9.44
CA HIS A 42 3.74 9.17 10.70
C HIS A 42 4.37 8.10 11.61
N PRO A 43 5.34 8.47 12.47
CA PRO A 43 6.19 7.52 13.20
C PRO A 43 5.43 6.64 14.21
N GLU A 44 4.30 7.13 14.73
CA GLU A 44 3.48 6.41 15.72
C GLU A 44 2.64 5.28 15.10
N LEU A 45 2.68 5.10 13.77
CA LEU A 45 1.93 4.01 13.13
C LEU A 45 2.50 2.66 13.55
N LYS A 46 1.60 1.76 13.94
CA LYS A 46 1.96 0.38 14.23
C LYS A 46 2.54 -0.26 12.98
N MET A 47 3.58 -1.09 13.15
CA MET A 47 4.25 -1.79 12.05
C MET A 47 3.29 -2.47 11.07
N LYS A 48 2.20 -3.08 11.59
CA LYS A 48 1.10 -3.66 10.80
C LYS A 48 0.51 -2.66 9.80
N ASP A 49 0.18 -1.46 10.27
CA ASP A 49 -0.48 -0.42 9.49
C ASP A 49 0.49 0.19 8.47
N SER A 50 1.74 0.43 8.88
CA SER A 50 2.82 0.86 7.98
C SER A 50 3.09 -0.15 6.85
N THR A 51 3.11 -1.45 7.15
CA THR A 51 3.22 -2.51 6.15
C THR A 51 2.06 -2.47 5.15
N LEU A 52 0.82 -2.29 5.63
CA LEU A 52 -0.34 -2.24 4.76
C LEU A 52 -0.34 -0.98 3.89
N LEU A 53 0.11 0.16 4.40
CA LEU A 53 0.25 1.39 3.59
C LEU A 53 1.27 1.22 2.46
N LEU A 54 2.46 0.66 2.74
CA LEU A 54 3.46 0.43 1.69
C LEU A 54 2.97 -0.56 0.63
N LEU A 55 2.26 -1.62 1.06
CA LEU A 55 1.69 -2.60 0.13
C LEU A 55 0.47 -2.07 -0.63
N TYR A 56 -0.26 -1.10 -0.06
CA TYR A 56 -1.33 -0.38 -0.74
C TYR A 56 -0.78 0.57 -1.81
N HIS A 57 0.35 1.23 -1.50
CA HIS A 57 1.07 2.07 -2.45
C HIS A 57 1.69 1.26 -3.62
N SER A 58 2.19 0.05 -3.36
CA SER A 58 2.80 -0.80 -4.40
C SER A 58 1.78 -1.62 -5.20
N ARG A 59 1.72 -1.40 -6.51
CA ARG A 59 0.84 -2.16 -7.43
C ARG A 59 1.19 -3.65 -7.52
N ASN A 60 2.49 -3.99 -7.52
CA ASN A 60 2.97 -5.35 -7.77
C ASN A 60 3.30 -6.15 -6.49
N GLY A 61 3.09 -5.54 -5.32
CA GLY A 61 3.57 -6.05 -4.05
C GLY A 61 5.04 -5.71 -3.80
N LEU A 62 5.56 -6.14 -2.67
CA LEU A 62 6.94 -5.89 -2.25
C LEU A 62 7.56 -7.15 -1.66
N SER A 63 8.87 -7.32 -1.87
CA SER A 63 9.62 -8.36 -1.16
C SER A 63 9.71 -8.03 0.33
N GLU A 64 9.81 -9.05 1.18
CA GLU A 64 10.04 -8.84 2.61
C GLU A 64 11.32 -8.02 2.90
N LYS A 65 12.36 -8.16 2.07
CA LYS A 65 13.61 -7.39 2.20
C LYS A 65 13.35 -5.91 1.94
N LYS A 66 12.61 -5.59 0.87
CA LYS A 66 12.28 -4.19 0.54
C LYS A 66 11.34 -3.58 1.57
N LEU A 67 10.40 -4.37 2.12
CA LEU A 67 9.55 -3.93 3.22
C LEU A 67 10.37 -3.60 4.48
N VAL A 68 11.29 -4.48 4.87
CA VAL A 68 12.17 -4.26 6.03
C VAL A 68 13.09 -3.04 5.82
N GLU A 69 13.65 -2.88 4.62
CA GLU A 69 14.47 -1.71 4.27
C GLU A 69 13.67 -0.40 4.31
N ASN A 70 12.43 -0.41 3.81
CA ASN A 70 11.57 0.77 3.78
C ASN A 70 11.02 1.14 5.17
N LEU A 71 10.74 0.13 6.01
CA LEU A 71 10.20 0.31 7.37
C LEU A 71 11.27 0.29 8.47
N GLU A 72 12.54 0.18 8.08
CA GLU A 72 13.71 0.19 8.97
C GLU A 72 13.61 -0.83 10.12
N HIS A 73 12.96 -1.97 9.86
CA HIS A 73 12.81 -3.02 10.86
C HIS A 73 14.15 -3.72 11.12
N SER A 74 14.53 -3.89 12.37
CA SER A 74 15.86 -4.39 12.73
C SER A 74 16.13 -5.85 12.36
N ASN A 75 15.09 -6.67 12.21
CA ASN A 75 15.23 -8.11 11.98
C ASN A 75 14.21 -8.67 10.98
N LEU A 76 14.72 -9.27 9.90
CA LEU A 76 13.89 -9.83 8.82
C LEU A 76 13.05 -11.02 9.26
N SER A 77 13.61 -11.96 10.02
CA SER A 77 12.91 -13.16 10.48
C SER A 77 11.79 -12.83 11.47
N VAL A 78 12.05 -11.88 12.37
CA VAL A 78 11.04 -11.36 13.31
C VAL A 78 9.93 -10.65 12.54
N TYR A 79 10.26 -9.77 11.59
CA TYR A 79 9.28 -9.09 10.75
C TYR A 79 8.38 -10.08 9.99
N ARG A 80 8.97 -11.12 9.39
CA ARG A 80 8.21 -12.17 8.68
C ARG A 80 7.23 -12.85 9.62
N ARG A 81 7.71 -13.37 10.76
CA ARG A 81 6.88 -14.12 11.73
C ARG A 81 5.78 -13.25 12.33
N ASP A 82 6.14 -12.05 12.79
CA ASP A 82 5.26 -11.24 13.63
C ASP A 82 4.35 -10.30 12.85
N ILE A 83 4.71 -9.97 11.62
CA ILE A 83 3.93 -9.05 10.78
C ILE A 83 3.36 -9.79 9.57
N LEU A 84 4.22 -10.30 8.67
CA LEU A 84 3.76 -10.87 7.39
C LEU A 84 2.91 -12.12 7.58
N THR A 85 3.35 -13.10 8.36
CA THR A 85 2.60 -14.32 8.62
C THR A 85 1.27 -14.02 9.32
N LYS A 86 1.24 -13.06 10.26
CA LYS A 86 0.00 -12.66 10.96
C LYS A 86 -0.99 -11.96 10.01
N LEU A 87 -0.50 -11.03 9.18
CA LEU A 87 -1.31 -10.35 8.17
C LEU A 87 -1.88 -11.33 7.13
N HIS A 88 -1.06 -12.28 6.68
CA HIS A 88 -1.46 -13.32 5.75
C HIS A 88 -2.55 -14.23 6.31
N LYS A 89 -2.37 -14.71 7.56
CA LYS A 89 -3.39 -15.50 8.28
C LYS A 89 -4.71 -14.75 8.43
N LYS A 90 -4.66 -13.44 8.68
CA LYS A 90 -5.85 -12.57 8.77
C LYS A 90 -6.43 -12.17 7.41
N ARG A 91 -5.82 -12.60 6.30
CA ARG A 91 -6.19 -12.30 4.91
C ARG A 91 -6.13 -10.83 4.53
N PHE A 92 -5.30 -10.04 5.20
CA PHE A 92 -5.02 -8.66 4.77
C PHE A 92 -3.99 -8.62 3.63
N ILE A 93 -3.13 -9.63 3.54
CA ILE A 93 -2.14 -9.77 2.47
C ILE A 93 -2.08 -11.22 1.99
N GLU A 94 -1.55 -11.43 0.79
CA GLU A 94 -1.03 -12.70 0.33
C GLU A 94 0.49 -12.68 0.46
N PHE A 95 1.09 -13.58 1.23
CA PHE A 95 2.54 -13.68 1.39
C PHE A 95 3.00 -15.03 0.86
N ASN A 96 3.78 -14.99 -0.21
CA ASN A 96 4.29 -16.21 -0.84
C ASN A 96 5.61 -16.62 -0.18
N GLU A 97 5.60 -17.74 0.54
CA GLU A 97 6.78 -18.24 1.25
C GLU A 97 7.93 -18.68 0.32
N LYS A 98 7.68 -18.96 -0.96
CA LYS A 98 8.73 -19.32 -1.92
C LYS A 98 9.42 -18.09 -2.49
N THR A 99 8.63 -17.12 -2.96
CA THR A 99 9.16 -15.89 -3.59
C THR A 99 9.49 -14.79 -2.58
N LYS A 100 8.99 -14.91 -1.34
CA LYS A 100 9.09 -13.91 -0.27
C LYS A 100 8.49 -12.55 -0.65
N ILE A 101 7.48 -12.56 -1.51
CA ILE A 101 6.72 -11.38 -1.95
C ILE A 101 5.39 -11.32 -1.19
N ALA A 102 5.08 -10.14 -0.67
CA ALA A 102 3.79 -9.81 -0.09
C ALA A 102 2.97 -8.93 -1.06
N LYS A 103 1.69 -9.23 -1.22
CA LYS A 103 0.72 -8.43 -1.98
C LYS A 103 -0.47 -8.09 -1.11
N ILE A 104 -0.98 -6.86 -1.17
CA ILE A 104 -2.19 -6.51 -0.43
C ILE A 104 -3.41 -7.23 -1.01
N SER A 105 -4.30 -7.71 -0.14
CA SER A 105 -5.57 -8.29 -0.56
C SER A 105 -6.66 -7.22 -0.67
N PRO A 106 -7.83 -7.52 -1.27
CA PRO A 106 -8.99 -6.63 -1.21
C PRO A 106 -9.40 -6.23 0.21
N LYS A 107 -9.30 -7.16 1.17
CA LYS A 107 -9.55 -6.89 2.60
C LYS A 107 -8.51 -5.95 3.21
N GLY A 108 -7.23 -6.12 2.85
CA GLY A 108 -6.15 -5.21 3.22
C GLY A 108 -6.40 -3.80 2.73
N ARG A 109 -6.73 -3.68 1.44
CA ARG A 109 -7.07 -2.41 0.79
C ARG A 109 -8.22 -1.70 1.50
N ASN A 110 -9.34 -2.39 1.72
CA ASN A 110 -10.50 -1.82 2.41
C ASN A 110 -10.13 -1.35 3.84
N TYR A 111 -9.29 -2.09 4.56
CA TYR A 111 -8.81 -1.67 5.88
C TYR A 111 -8.02 -0.36 5.81
N VAL A 112 -7.09 -0.23 4.85
CA VAL A 112 -6.30 0.99 4.64
C VAL A 112 -7.21 2.18 4.36
N GLU A 113 -8.14 2.02 3.41
CA GLU A 113 -9.08 3.07 3.00
C GLU A 113 -10.00 3.51 4.14
N ASN A 114 -10.51 2.57 4.94
CA ASN A 114 -11.49 2.87 5.98
C ASN A 114 -10.92 3.19 7.36
N ASN A 115 -9.65 2.86 7.65
CA ASN A 115 -9.09 3.00 9.00
C ASN A 115 -7.78 3.78 9.03
N LEU A 116 -7.04 3.85 7.92
CA LEU A 116 -5.76 4.56 7.90
C LEU A 116 -5.91 5.90 7.19
N LEU A 117 -6.35 5.90 5.94
CA LEU A 117 -6.44 7.14 5.15
C LEU A 117 -7.43 8.15 5.74
N LYS A 118 -8.57 7.68 6.26
CA LYS A 118 -9.55 8.53 6.96
C LYS A 118 -9.02 9.22 8.22
N ASN A 119 -7.97 8.67 8.84
CA ASN A 119 -7.38 9.18 10.08
C ASN A 119 -6.06 9.95 9.85
N LEU A 120 -5.56 9.94 8.60
CA LEU A 120 -4.30 10.58 8.18
C LEU A 120 -4.53 11.79 7.25
N THR A 121 -5.80 12.08 6.95
CA THR A 121 -6.27 13.23 6.17
C THR A 121 -7.11 14.11 7.10
#